data_AF-A0A526YU55-F1
#
_entry.id   AF-A0A526YU55-F1
#
_cell.length_a   1.000
_cell.length_b   1.000
_cell.length_c   1.000
_cell.angle_alpha   90.00
_cell.angle_beta   90.00
_cell.angle_gamma   90.00
#
_symmetry.space_group_name_H-M   'P 1'
#
loop_
_entity.id
_entity.type
_entity.pdbx_description
1 polymer ?
#
loop_
_entity_poly.entity_id
_entity_poly.type
_entity_poly.pdbx_seq_one_letter_code
_entity_poly.pdbx_strand_id
1 'polypeptide(L)'
;PAYELLARSERMARLPSIDELRSNLDLLIGRKPPLVQQIDRGPGQREDRYVHLLGGPVQLSAAAAPLQAPSPASDLEARVHALEEEVAQMRARIDALTGDGR
;
A
#
# COMPACT_ATOMS: atom_id res chain seq x y z
N PRO A 1 11.00 -3.32 -9.12
CA PRO A 1 11.99 -4.44 -9.12
C PRO A 1 13.18 -4.12 -8.22
N ALA A 2 13.87 -5.12 -7.66
CA ALA A 2 14.98 -4.89 -6.73
C ALA A 2 16.12 -4.02 -7.33
N TYR A 3 16.50 -4.27 -8.59
CA TYR A 3 17.53 -3.45 -9.27
C TYR A 3 17.07 -2.00 -9.50
N GLU A 4 15.77 -1.80 -9.75
CA GLU A 4 15.22 -0.45 -9.90
C GLU A 4 15.22 0.31 -8.57
N LEU A 5 14.93 -0.37 -7.46
CA LEU A 5 15.05 0.22 -6.12
C LEU A 5 16.50 0.65 -5.85
N LEU A 6 17.48 -0.21 -6.14
CA LEU A 6 18.90 0.10 -5.97
C LEU A 6 19.33 1.36 -6.72
N ALA A 7 18.93 1.47 -8.00
CA ALA A 7 19.26 2.61 -8.84
C ALA A 7 18.54 3.90 -8.40
N ARG A 8 17.26 3.81 -8.00
CA ARG A 8 16.45 4.98 -7.64
C ARG A 8 16.72 5.50 -6.23
N SER A 9 17.20 4.67 -5.32
CA SER A 9 17.47 5.08 -3.94
C SER A 9 18.85 5.72 -3.74
N GLU A 10 19.72 5.76 -4.74
CA GLU A 10 21.15 6.12 -4.61
C GLU A 10 21.37 7.48 -3.93
N ARG A 11 20.53 8.48 -4.22
CA ARG A 11 20.63 9.82 -3.60
C ARG A 11 20.20 9.85 -2.13
N MET A 12 19.40 8.89 -1.69
CA MET A 12 18.89 8.78 -0.32
C MET A 12 19.80 7.88 0.53
N ALA A 13 20.22 6.75 -0.04
CA ALA A 13 21.11 5.79 0.60
C ALA A 13 21.97 5.09 -0.47
N ARG A 14 23.28 5.07 -0.23
CA ARG A 14 24.23 4.30 -1.07
C ARG A 14 24.29 2.87 -0.55
N LEU A 15 23.71 1.95 -1.32
CA LEU A 15 23.79 0.52 -1.09
C LEU A 15 24.84 -0.06 -2.05
N PRO A 16 25.87 -0.77 -1.56
CA PRO A 16 27.00 -1.23 -2.36
C PRO A 16 26.65 -2.43 -3.25
N SER A 17 25.55 -3.15 -2.96
CA SER A 17 25.15 -4.32 -3.76
C SER A 17 23.64 -4.59 -3.71
N ILE A 18 23.17 -5.40 -4.65
CA ILE A 18 21.80 -5.91 -4.68
C ILE A 18 21.51 -6.84 -3.48
N ASP A 19 22.52 -7.56 -3.00
CA ASP A 19 22.37 -8.51 -1.89
C ASP A 19 22.22 -7.77 -0.56
N GLU A 20 22.90 -6.62 -0.39
CA GLU A 20 22.67 -5.76 0.77
C GLU A 20 21.27 -5.13 0.74
N LEU A 21 20.80 -4.70 -0.43
CA LEU A 21 19.43 -4.22 -0.57
C LEU A 21 18.42 -5.32 -0.18
N ARG A 22 18.60 -6.54 -0.66
CA ARG A 22 17.73 -7.68 -0.32
C ARG A 22 17.75 -7.98 1.18
N SER A 23 18.92 -8.01 1.79
CA SER A 23 19.07 -8.22 3.23
C SER A 23 18.33 -7.15 4.04
N ASN A 24 18.41 -5.88 3.63
CA ASN A 24 17.66 -4.79 4.26
C ASN A 24 16.15 -4.93 4.05
N LEU A 25 15.69 -5.35 2.87
CA LEU A 25 14.28 -5.61 2.60
C LEU A 25 13.77 -6.78 3.46
N ASP A 26 14.55 -7.84 3.63
CA ASP A 26 14.21 -8.99 4.49
C ASP A 26 14.06 -8.56 5.95
N LEU A 27 14.93 -7.68 6.44
CA LEU A 27 14.79 -7.09 7.79
C LEU A 27 13.49 -6.31 7.93
N LEU A 28 13.08 -5.54 6.92
CA LEU A 28 11.83 -4.77 6.91
C LEU A 28 10.59 -5.67 6.83
N ILE A 29 10.68 -6.79 6.12
CA ILE A 29 9.65 -7.84 6.05
C ILE A 29 9.50 -8.53 7.41
N GLY A 30 10.62 -8.82 8.10
CA GLY A 30 10.63 -9.52 9.39
C GLY A 30 10.18 -8.70 10.61
N ARG A 31 9.92 -7.39 10.45
CA ARG A 31 9.47 -6.53 11.56
C ARG A 31 8.06 -6.91 12.03
N LYS A 32 7.72 -6.46 13.25
CA LYS A 32 6.38 -6.58 13.82
C LYS A 32 5.90 -5.19 14.27
N PRO A 33 5.01 -4.52 13.51
CA PRO A 33 4.40 -4.96 12.24
C PRO A 33 5.40 -4.94 11.05
N PRO A 34 5.17 -5.75 10.00
CA PRO A 34 5.99 -5.72 8.78
C PRO A 34 5.81 -4.38 8.07
N LEU A 35 6.89 -3.85 7.50
CA LEU A 35 6.87 -2.55 6.79
C LEU A 35 6.91 -2.70 5.26
N VAL A 36 7.35 -3.85 4.78
CA VAL A 36 7.48 -4.20 3.37
C VAL A 36 6.95 -5.62 3.16
N GLN A 37 6.42 -5.89 1.98
CA GLN A 37 6.04 -7.22 1.52
C GLN A 37 6.65 -7.50 0.13
N GLN A 38 7.15 -8.71 -0.09
CA GLN A 38 7.53 -9.18 -1.42
C GLN A 38 6.29 -9.65 -2.20
N ILE A 39 6.20 -9.24 -3.47
CA ILE A 39 5.13 -9.60 -4.39
C ILE A 39 5.54 -10.84 -5.18
N ASP A 40 4.65 -11.82 -5.25
CA ASP A 40 4.85 -13.02 -6.05
C ASP A 40 5.12 -12.70 -7.53
N ARG A 41 5.94 -13.54 -8.15
CA ARG A 41 6.29 -13.41 -9.57
C ARG A 41 5.11 -13.88 -10.42
N GLY A 42 4.64 -13.00 -11.31
CA GLY A 42 3.64 -13.37 -12.31
C GLY A 42 4.23 -14.18 -13.47
N PRO A 43 3.39 -14.78 -14.34
CA PRO A 43 3.85 -15.50 -15.51
C PRO A 43 4.72 -14.61 -16.41
N GLY A 44 5.91 -15.10 -16.78
CA GLY A 44 6.87 -14.36 -17.59
C GLY A 44 7.71 -13.31 -16.82
N GLN A 45 7.40 -13.03 -15.55
CA GLN A 45 8.22 -12.13 -14.74
C GLN A 45 9.35 -12.88 -14.04
N ARG A 46 10.57 -12.36 -14.17
CA ARG A 46 11.78 -12.96 -13.58
C ARG A 46 12.29 -12.19 -12.37
N GLU A 47 11.69 -11.03 -12.07
CA GLU A 47 12.20 -10.08 -11.08
C GLU A 47 11.40 -10.09 -9.78
N ASP A 48 12.10 -9.91 -8.67
CA ASP A 48 11.47 -9.70 -7.36
C ASP A 48 10.97 -8.27 -7.24
N ARG A 49 9.73 -8.11 -6.76
CA ARG A 49 9.06 -6.83 -6.55
C ARG A 49 8.63 -6.73 -5.10
N TYR A 50 8.59 -5.50 -4.59
CA TYR A 50 8.30 -5.21 -3.19
C TYR A 50 7.32 -4.04 -3.10
N VAL A 51 6.49 -4.03 -2.06
CA VAL A 51 5.54 -2.95 -1.76
C VAL A 51 5.63 -2.55 -0.29
N HIS A 52 5.49 -1.25 0.01
CA HIS A 52 5.45 -0.77 1.39
C HIS A 52 4.07 -1.02 2.01
N LEU A 53 4.03 -1.26 3.33
CA LEU A 53 2.79 -1.46 4.10
C LEU A 53 2.42 -0.23 4.95
N LEU A 54 3.15 0.88 4.80
CA LEU A 54 2.90 2.14 5.51
C LEU A 54 1.53 2.77 5.20
N GLY A 55 0.91 2.42 4.07
CA GLY A 55 -0.43 2.85 3.67
C GLY A 55 -1.54 1.88 4.07
N GLY A 56 -1.22 0.85 4.87
CA GLY A 56 -2.13 -0.23 5.23
C GLY A 56 -1.83 -1.56 4.52
N PRO A 57 -2.61 -2.61 4.81
CA PRO A 57 -2.42 -3.93 4.21
C PRO A 57 -2.65 -3.92 2.69
N VAL A 58 -1.70 -4.47 1.93
CA VAL A 58 -1.84 -4.63 0.49
C VAL A 58 -2.34 -6.05 0.20
N GLN A 59 -3.53 -6.17 -0.37
CA GLN A 59 -4.08 -7.44 -0.84
C GLN A 59 -3.64 -7.64 -2.29
N LEU A 60 -2.62 -8.46 -2.51
CA LEU A 60 -2.15 -8.79 -3.86
C LEU A 60 -3.02 -9.92 -4.42
N SER A 61 -4.04 -9.60 -5.22
CA SER A 61 -4.75 -10.64 -5.97
C SER A 61 -3.78 -11.28 -6.97
N ALA A 62 -3.73 -12.61 -7.03
CA ALA A 62 -2.84 -13.37 -7.93
C ALA A 62 -3.01 -13.04 -9.43
N ALA A 63 -4.02 -12.24 -9.80
CA ALA A 63 -4.12 -11.63 -11.12
C ALA A 63 -3.23 -10.39 -11.16
N ALA A 64 -2.08 -10.50 -11.82
CA ALA A 64 -1.32 -9.34 -12.30
C ALA A 64 -2.19 -8.56 -13.31
N ALA A 65 -3.10 -7.73 -12.81
CA ALA A 65 -3.64 -6.65 -13.61
C ALA A 65 -2.46 -5.71 -13.91
N PRO A 66 -2.26 -5.29 -15.18
CA PRO A 66 -1.37 -4.16 -15.45
C PRO A 66 -1.79 -3.02 -14.52
N LEU A 67 -0.83 -2.28 -13.97
CA LEU A 67 -1.07 -1.04 -13.22
C LEU A 67 -2.19 -0.28 -13.93
N GLN A 68 -3.42 -0.37 -13.39
CA GLN A 68 -4.48 0.47 -13.89
C GLN A 68 -3.97 1.87 -13.59
N ALA A 69 -3.86 2.68 -14.65
CA ALA A 69 -3.76 4.12 -14.51
C ALA A 69 -4.75 4.56 -13.42
N PRO A 70 -4.41 5.56 -12.58
CA PRO A 70 -5.29 5.98 -11.50
C PRO A 70 -6.72 6.04 -12.04
N SER A 71 -7.62 5.30 -11.38
CA SER A 71 -9.04 5.28 -11.74
C SER A 71 -9.47 6.73 -11.98
N PRO A 72 -10.26 7.00 -13.03
CA PRO A 72 -10.65 8.38 -13.35
C PRO A 72 -11.13 9.06 -12.07
N ALA A 73 -10.73 10.32 -11.87
CA ALA A 73 -11.02 11.08 -10.64
C ALA A 73 -12.49 10.94 -10.18
N SER A 74 -13.42 10.73 -11.12
CA SER A 74 -14.83 10.41 -10.90
C SER A 74 -15.09 9.20 -10.00
N ASP A 75 -14.33 8.11 -10.12
CA ASP A 75 -14.54 6.90 -9.32
C ASP A 75 -14.08 7.11 -7.88
N LEU A 76 -13.00 7.86 -7.70
CA LEU A 76 -12.51 8.24 -6.38
C LEU A 76 -13.47 9.24 -5.72
N GLU A 77 -13.93 10.24 -6.45
CA GLU A 77 -14.92 11.23 -6.00
C GLU A 77 -16.24 10.56 -5.58
N ALA A 78 -16.77 9.64 -6.39
CA ALA A 78 -17.97 8.87 -6.05
C ALA A 78 -17.78 8.05 -4.77
N ARG A 79 -16.60 7.45 -4.59
CA ARG A 79 -16.28 6.66 -3.39
C ARG A 79 -16.13 7.54 -2.16
N VAL A 80 -15.51 8.71 -2.28
CA VAL A 80 -15.39 9.69 -1.21
C VAL A 80 -16.77 10.20 -0.78
N HIS A 81 -17.65 10.54 -1.74
CA HIS A 81 -19.01 10.98 -1.42
C HIS A 81 -19.81 9.92 -0.66
N ALA A 82 -19.74 8.65 -1.10
CA ALA A 82 -20.42 7.56 -0.41
C ALA A 82 -19.89 7.35 1.03
N LEU A 83 -18.58 7.47 1.23
CA LEU A 83 -17.95 7.41 2.55
C LEU A 83 -18.36 8.59 3.44
N GLU A 84 -18.45 9.81 2.90
CA GLU A 84 -18.89 10.99 3.63
C GLU A 84 -20.34 10.87 4.11
N GLU A 85 -21.24 10.34 3.26
CA GLU A 85 -22.62 10.05 3.63
C GLU A 85 -22.71 8.98 4.74
N GLU A 86 -21.92 7.91 4.62
CA GLU A 86 -21.90 6.83 5.61
C GLU A 86 -21.39 7.36 6.97
N VAL A 87 -20.33 8.17 6.96
CA VAL A 87 -19.80 8.81 8.18
C VAL A 87 -20.83 9.77 8.80
N ALA A 88 -21.54 10.56 7.99
CA ALA A 88 -22.59 11.44 8.50
C ALA A 88 -23.72 10.65 9.18
N GLN A 89 -24.14 9.53 8.58
CA GLN A 89 -25.14 8.64 9.17
C GLN A 89 -24.64 7.99 10.46
N MET A 90 -23.39 7.52 10.48
CA MET A 90 -22.79 6.93 11.69
C MET A 90 -22.70 7.95 12.82
N ARG A 91 -22.28 9.19 12.53
CA ARG A 91 -22.23 10.28 13.51
C ARG A 91 -23.61 10.61 14.08
N ALA A 92 -24.63 10.76 13.22
CA ALA A 92 -26.00 11.00 13.68
C ALA A 92 -26.53 9.87 14.59
N ARG A 93 -26.19 8.61 14.28
CA ARG A 93 -26.54 7.47 15.14
C ARG A 93 -25.78 7.52 16.47
N ILE A 94 -24.50 7.89 16.46
CA ILE A 94 -23.70 8.06 17.67
C ILE A 94 -24.31 9.17 18.53
N ASP A 95 -24.57 10.36 17.98
CA ASP A 95 -25.14 11.49 18.70
C ASP A 95 -26.51 11.15 19.32
N ALA A 96 -27.34 10.40 18.58
CA ALA A 96 -28.63 9.92 19.09
C ALA A 96 -28.49 8.92 20.25
N LEU A 97 -27.40 8.14 20.29
CA LEU A 97 -27.12 7.17 21.34
C LEU A 97 -26.38 7.79 22.54
N THR A 98 -25.50 8.76 22.30
CA THR A 98 -24.71 9.42 23.34
C THR A 98 -25.43 10.60 23.99
N GLY A 99 -26.51 11.10 23.38
CA GLY A 99 -27.39 12.09 24.01
C GLY A 99 -26.72 13.44 24.23
N ASP A 100 -25.80 13.86 23.35
CA ASP A 100 -25.12 15.17 23.41
C ASP A 100 -26.02 16.32 22.92
N GLY A 101 -27.25 16.31 23.44
CA GLY A 101 -28.29 17.31 23.26
C GLY A 101 -28.96 17.66 24.60
N ARG A 102 -28.21 17.61 25.72
CA ARG A 102 -28.65 18.18 27.01
C ARG A 102 -27.48 18.72 27.83
#